data_AF-A0AAD0HD06-F1
#
_entry.id   AF-A0AAD0HD06-F1
#
_cell.length_a   1.000
_cell.length_b   1.000
_cell.length_c   1.000
_cell.angle_alpha   90.00
_cell.angle_beta   90.00
_cell.angle_gamma   90.00
#
_symmetry.space_group_name_H-M   'P 1'
#
loop_
_entity.id
_entity.type
_entity.pdbx_description
1 polymer ?
#
loop_
_entity_poly.entity_id
_entity_poly.type
_entity_poly.pdbx_seq_one_letter_code
_entity_poly.pdbx_strand_id
1 'polypeptide(L)'
;MKISTTILIIVCYLHASTFFGDSKRGWFYYELADNNNSQEKNETKVQKRMNADDLFIASIPLNNLDLLTAEEFTETFEKVRKIAIMNPTKTNVMTMQIMNKWQVDQSEKFAKVWVLNLLENPNLEYPEIRDDKFGRSEMFRQKQEKINNFYKAHQDDFSYVVFVSNLNKESNEKQKGIYRSLQSDYGVNVEYVNVDERKDLISKFKLTTTPENFFVYKNSKGEAIWQRVKSGLTNKDDIINNTLFLFDNAILEKDK
;
A
#
# COMPACT_ATOMS: atom_id res chain seq x y z
N MET A 1 8.18 -0.89 77.33
CA MET A 1 7.80 -1.23 75.94
C MET A 1 8.36 -0.18 74.96
N LYS A 2 9.68 -0.18 74.69
CA LYS A 2 10.36 0.76 73.75
C LYS A 2 11.66 0.16 73.16
N ILE A 3 11.71 -1.14 72.90
CA ILE A 3 12.91 -1.80 72.34
C ILE A 3 12.64 -2.41 70.94
N SER A 4 11.37 -2.59 70.56
CA SER A 4 11.00 -3.27 69.30
C SER A 4 11.14 -2.39 68.05
N THR A 5 10.98 -1.07 68.15
CA THR A 5 11.00 -0.16 66.99
C THR A 5 12.41 0.19 66.49
N THR A 6 13.44 0.10 67.33
CA THR A 6 14.81 0.51 66.95
C THR A 6 15.56 -0.59 66.17
N ILE A 7 15.24 -1.86 66.40
CA ILE A 7 15.88 -2.99 65.72
C ILE A 7 15.39 -3.13 64.27
N LEU A 8 14.12 -2.80 64.00
CA LEU A 8 13.55 -2.88 62.64
C LEU A 8 14.18 -1.86 61.68
N ILE A 9 14.59 -0.68 62.17
CA ILE A 9 15.17 0.39 61.35
C ILE A 9 16.58 0.02 60.89
N ILE A 10 17.39 -0.63 61.74
CA ILE A 10 18.79 -0.97 61.43
C ILE A 10 18.88 -2.05 60.35
N VAL A 11 17.98 -3.03 60.37
CA VAL A 11 17.96 -4.12 59.37
C VAL A 11 17.59 -3.60 57.97
N CYS A 12 16.69 -2.60 57.87
CA CYS A 12 16.33 -2.00 56.59
C CYS A 12 17.48 -1.18 55.96
N TYR A 13 18.31 -0.50 56.76
CA TYR A 13 19.46 0.25 56.23
C TYR A 13 20.57 -0.66 55.67
N LEU A 14 20.78 -1.83 56.30
CA LEU A 14 21.79 -2.79 55.84
C LEU A 14 21.42 -3.42 54.49
N HIS A 15 20.15 -3.77 54.27
CA HIS A 15 19.68 -4.32 52.99
C HIS A 15 19.57 -3.27 51.86
N ALA A 16 19.37 -1.99 52.19
CA ALA A 16 19.38 -0.93 51.19
C ALA A 16 20.78 -0.77 50.56
N SER A 17 21.84 -0.84 51.37
CA SER A 17 23.21 -0.63 50.89
C SER A 17 23.66 -1.65 49.83
N THR A 18 23.22 -2.91 49.95
CA THR A 18 23.53 -3.98 48.99
C THR A 18 22.64 -3.90 47.74
N PHE A 19 21.36 -3.55 47.88
CA PHE A 19 20.43 -3.39 46.76
C PHE A 19 20.79 -2.18 45.87
N PHE A 20 21.20 -1.04 46.46
CA PHE A 20 21.62 0.13 45.69
C PHE A 20 23.04 -0.02 45.08
N GLY A 21 23.88 -0.88 45.64
CA GLY A 21 25.22 -1.18 45.10
C GLY A 21 25.19 -1.87 43.73
N ASP A 22 24.18 -2.70 43.47
CA ASP A 22 24.01 -3.43 42.22
C ASP A 22 23.13 -2.71 41.19
N SER A 23 22.65 -1.50 41.50
CA SER A 23 21.82 -0.67 40.60
C SER A 23 22.50 -0.30 39.27
N LYS A 24 23.83 -0.42 39.21
CA LYS A 24 24.62 -0.19 37.99
C LYS A 24 24.69 -1.42 37.07
N ARG A 25 24.27 -2.60 37.55
CA ARG A 25 24.23 -3.84 36.77
C ARG A 25 22.92 -3.98 36.01
N GLY A 26 22.72 -3.13 35.00
CA GLY A 26 21.57 -3.22 34.09
C GLY A 26 21.75 -4.30 33.00
N TRP A 27 20.76 -4.44 32.11
CA TRP A 27 20.79 -5.38 30.96
C TRP A 27 22.02 -5.25 30.05
N PHE A 28 22.73 -4.12 30.10
CA PHE A 28 23.95 -3.83 29.33
C PHE A 28 25.24 -3.87 30.17
N TYR A 29 25.18 -4.36 31.41
CA TYR A 29 26.34 -4.48 32.27
C TYR A 29 27.14 -5.74 31.92
N TYR A 30 28.20 -5.56 31.14
CA TYR A 30 29.14 -6.62 30.82
C TYR A 30 30.24 -6.65 31.88
N GLU A 31 30.43 -7.79 32.54
CA GLU A 31 31.65 -8.04 33.30
C GLU A 31 32.83 -7.99 32.31
N LEU A 32 33.87 -7.23 32.64
CA LEU A 32 35.06 -7.08 31.82
C LEU A 32 35.79 -8.43 31.76
N ALA A 33 35.38 -9.31 30.84
CA ALA A 33 36.21 -10.41 30.39
C ALA A 33 37.44 -9.81 29.69
N ASP A 34 38.64 -10.36 29.92
CA ASP A 34 39.91 -9.90 29.35
C ASP A 34 39.79 -9.54 27.85
N ASN A 35 39.64 -8.23 27.55
CA ASN A 35 39.30 -7.72 26.22
C ASN A 35 40.47 -7.79 25.22
N ASN A 36 41.70 -8.00 25.70
CA ASN A 36 42.90 -7.89 24.88
C ASN A 36 42.99 -8.97 23.79
N ASN A 37 42.57 -10.21 24.07
CA ASN A 37 42.62 -11.31 23.09
C ASN A 37 41.50 -11.26 22.01
N SER A 38 40.41 -10.53 22.28
CA SER A 38 39.25 -10.44 21.39
C SER A 38 39.39 -9.28 20.38
N GLN A 39 39.99 -8.16 20.78
CA GLN A 39 40.23 -7.03 19.88
C GLN A 39 41.27 -7.35 18.81
N GLU A 40 42.42 -7.94 19.16
CA GLU A 40 43.51 -8.25 18.21
C GLU A 40 43.09 -9.30 17.15
N LYS A 41 42.28 -10.29 17.55
CA LYS A 41 41.67 -11.26 16.63
C LYS A 41 40.64 -10.63 15.68
N ASN A 42 39.93 -9.59 16.11
CA ASN A 42 38.95 -8.89 15.29
C ASN A 42 39.64 -7.95 14.29
N GLU A 43 40.66 -7.20 14.72
CA GLU A 43 41.46 -6.32 13.86
C GLU A 43 42.16 -7.11 12.74
N THR A 44 42.75 -8.26 13.07
CA THR A 44 43.38 -9.14 12.07
C THR A 44 42.38 -9.66 11.03
N LYS A 45 41.15 -9.99 11.45
CA LYS A 45 40.07 -10.43 10.55
C LYS A 45 39.57 -9.29 9.65
N VAL A 46 39.47 -8.07 10.18
CA VAL A 46 39.07 -6.87 9.43
C VAL A 46 40.12 -6.56 8.37
N GLN A 47 41.41 -6.56 8.72
CA GLN A 47 42.49 -6.31 7.76
C GLN A 47 42.57 -7.37 6.66
N LYS A 48 42.39 -8.66 7.01
CA LYS A 48 42.36 -9.74 6.02
C LYS A 48 41.17 -9.60 5.05
N ARG A 49 40.01 -9.16 5.54
CA ARG A 49 38.83 -8.89 4.72
C ARG A 49 39.05 -7.70 3.78
N MET A 50 39.60 -6.59 4.30
CA MET A 50 39.93 -5.41 3.49
C MET A 50 40.89 -5.78 2.35
N ASN A 51 41.92 -6.58 2.62
CA ASN A 51 42.84 -7.05 1.58
C ASN A 51 42.15 -7.94 0.52
N ALA A 52 41.18 -8.77 0.91
CA ALA A 52 40.44 -9.61 -0.04
C ALA A 52 39.44 -8.80 -0.88
N ASP A 53 38.80 -7.81 -0.28
CA ASP A 53 37.87 -6.91 -0.96
C ASP A 53 38.60 -6.01 -1.95
N ASP A 54 39.79 -5.50 -1.61
CA ASP A 54 40.63 -4.70 -2.51
C ASP A 54 41.11 -5.52 -3.72
N LEU A 55 41.51 -6.79 -3.50
CA LEU A 55 41.87 -7.70 -4.59
C LEU A 55 40.68 -8.00 -5.51
N PHE A 56 39.49 -8.16 -4.93
CA PHE A 56 38.26 -8.36 -5.70
C PHE A 56 37.91 -7.11 -6.53
N ILE A 57 37.97 -5.91 -5.95
CA ILE A 57 37.70 -4.67 -6.68
C ILE A 57 38.68 -4.51 -7.85
N ALA A 58 39.95 -4.85 -7.64
CA ALA A 58 40.97 -4.82 -8.70
C ALA A 58 40.77 -5.87 -9.80
N SER A 59 40.09 -7.00 -9.53
CA SER A 59 39.88 -8.05 -10.52
C SER A 59 38.73 -7.79 -11.49
N ILE A 60 37.92 -6.76 -11.25
CA ILE A 60 36.72 -6.47 -12.06
C ILE A 60 37.14 -5.88 -13.41
N PRO A 61 36.63 -6.40 -14.55
CA PRO A 61 36.96 -5.89 -15.87
C PRO A 61 36.21 -4.59 -16.19
N LEU A 62 36.51 -3.50 -15.47
CA LEU A 62 35.79 -2.21 -15.58
C LEU A 62 35.80 -1.58 -16.97
N ASN A 63 36.78 -1.92 -17.80
CA ASN A 63 36.88 -1.43 -19.18
C ASN A 63 35.95 -2.17 -20.15
N ASN A 64 35.43 -3.34 -19.77
CA ASN A 64 34.53 -4.13 -20.61
C ASN A 64 33.66 -5.05 -19.73
N LEU A 65 32.56 -4.49 -19.23
CA LEU A 65 31.60 -5.20 -18.38
C LEU A 65 30.68 -6.13 -19.19
N ASP A 66 30.65 -6.03 -20.51
CA ASP A 66 29.87 -6.91 -21.40
C ASP A 66 30.44 -8.36 -21.44
N LEU A 67 31.65 -8.58 -20.92
CA LEU A 67 32.24 -9.92 -20.76
C LEU A 67 31.56 -10.75 -19.67
N LEU A 68 30.86 -10.09 -18.73
CA LEU A 68 30.14 -10.76 -17.67
C LEU A 68 28.76 -11.19 -18.17
N THR A 69 28.34 -12.40 -17.81
CA THR A 69 26.95 -12.79 -17.95
C THR A 69 26.05 -11.94 -17.03
N ALA A 70 24.74 -11.95 -17.26
CA ALA A 70 23.80 -11.18 -16.44
C ALA A 70 23.86 -11.57 -14.94
N GLU A 71 24.03 -12.86 -14.65
CA GLU A 71 24.16 -13.39 -13.29
C GLU A 71 25.48 -12.93 -12.66
N GLU A 72 26.61 -13.16 -13.34
CA GLU A 72 27.93 -12.73 -12.88
C GLU A 72 28.01 -11.22 -12.64
N PHE A 73 27.41 -10.42 -13.54
CA PHE A 73 27.33 -8.97 -13.38
C PHE A 73 26.56 -8.59 -12.12
N THR A 74 25.38 -9.20 -11.91
CA THR A 74 24.51 -8.92 -10.76
C THR A 74 25.21 -9.24 -9.45
N GLU A 75 25.80 -10.43 -9.34
CA GLU A 75 26.54 -10.86 -8.15
C GLU A 75 27.75 -9.95 -7.88
N THR A 76 28.50 -9.62 -8.95
CA THR A 76 29.66 -8.71 -8.87
C THR A 76 29.22 -7.33 -8.37
N PHE A 77 28.16 -6.77 -8.96
CA PHE A 77 27.66 -5.45 -8.58
C PHE A 77 27.15 -5.40 -7.14
N GLU A 78 26.41 -6.42 -6.69
CA GLU A 78 25.97 -6.55 -5.30
C GLU A 78 27.15 -6.57 -4.33
N LYS A 79 28.21 -7.33 -4.68
CA LYS A 79 29.41 -7.40 -3.86
C LYS A 79 30.15 -6.05 -3.83
N VAL A 80 30.32 -5.39 -4.98
CA VAL A 80 30.91 -4.05 -5.05
C VAL A 80 30.12 -3.04 -4.21
N ARG A 81 28.78 -3.07 -4.29
CA ARG A 81 27.91 -2.19 -3.51
C ARG A 81 28.12 -2.38 -2.02
N LYS A 82 28.16 -3.64 -1.56
CA LYS A 82 28.43 -3.97 -0.14
C LYS A 82 29.80 -3.45 0.31
N ILE A 83 30.84 -3.67 -0.51
CA ILE A 83 32.21 -3.18 -0.22
C ILE A 83 32.22 -1.64 -0.14
N ALA A 84 31.60 -0.95 -1.10
CA ALA A 84 31.57 0.51 -1.15
C ALA A 84 30.78 1.13 0.01
N ILE A 85 29.70 0.50 0.47
CA ILE A 85 28.92 0.96 1.63
C ILE A 85 29.69 0.73 2.93
N MET A 86 30.28 -0.46 3.11
CA MET A 86 30.97 -0.83 4.35
C MET A 86 32.35 -0.17 4.48
N ASN A 87 33.02 0.12 3.35
CA ASN A 87 34.32 0.77 3.29
C ASN A 87 34.35 1.80 2.14
N PRO A 88 33.87 3.04 2.37
CA PRO A 88 33.66 4.05 1.33
C PRO A 88 34.96 4.76 0.92
N THR A 89 35.89 4.02 0.32
CA THR A 89 37.09 4.61 -0.32
C THR A 89 36.75 5.18 -1.70
N LYS A 90 37.58 6.11 -2.19
CA LYS A 90 37.41 6.69 -3.53
C LYS A 90 37.34 5.62 -4.63
N THR A 91 38.20 4.60 -4.54
CA THR A 91 38.25 3.48 -5.50
C THR A 91 36.98 2.63 -5.45
N ASN A 92 36.50 2.28 -4.25
CA ASN A 92 35.31 1.45 -4.09
C ASN A 92 34.05 2.16 -4.61
N VAL A 93 33.90 3.44 -4.25
CA VAL A 93 32.78 4.27 -4.73
C VAL A 93 32.86 4.48 -6.25
N MET A 94 34.05 4.76 -6.79
CA MET A 94 34.25 4.92 -8.24
C MET A 94 33.91 3.64 -9.01
N THR A 95 34.35 2.48 -8.53
CA THR A 95 34.04 1.16 -9.10
C THR A 95 32.51 0.95 -9.16
N MET A 96 31.83 1.21 -8.04
CA MET A 96 30.37 1.14 -7.96
C MET A 96 29.69 2.11 -8.94
N GLN A 97 30.20 3.34 -9.07
CA GLN A 97 29.68 4.35 -10.00
C GLN A 97 29.84 3.93 -11.47
N ILE A 98 30.98 3.35 -11.85
CA ILE A 98 31.22 2.84 -13.21
C ILE A 98 30.22 1.74 -13.55
N MET A 99 30.04 0.77 -12.64
CA MET A 99 29.08 -0.32 -12.86
C MET A 99 27.62 0.17 -12.90
N ASN A 100 27.26 1.15 -12.07
CA ASN A 100 25.95 1.80 -12.14
C ASN A 100 25.75 2.52 -13.47
N LYS A 101 26.75 3.28 -13.95
CA LYS A 101 26.69 3.94 -15.23
C LYS A 101 26.43 2.93 -16.35
N TRP A 102 27.15 1.81 -16.37
CA TRP A 102 26.93 0.77 -17.36
C TRP A 102 25.50 0.20 -17.29
N GLN A 103 24.94 -0.03 -16.10
CA GLN A 103 23.53 -0.46 -15.95
C GLN A 103 22.55 0.54 -16.56
N VAL A 104 22.76 1.83 -16.32
CA VAL A 104 21.94 2.90 -16.90
C VAL A 104 22.06 2.88 -18.43
N ASP A 105 23.27 2.77 -18.96
CA ASP A 105 23.52 2.72 -20.40
C ASP A 105 22.85 1.49 -21.05
N GLN A 106 22.90 0.31 -20.41
CA GLN A 106 22.19 -0.90 -20.88
C GLN A 106 20.67 -0.76 -20.76
N SER A 107 20.17 -0.10 -19.71
CA SER A 107 18.73 0.17 -19.55
C SER A 107 18.22 1.09 -20.65
N GLU A 108 19.01 2.09 -21.05
CA GLU A 108 18.68 2.98 -22.17
C GLU A 108 18.63 2.20 -23.50
N LYS A 109 19.61 1.31 -23.75
CA LYS A 109 19.59 0.43 -24.93
C LYS A 109 18.36 -0.47 -24.93
N PHE A 110 18.06 -1.11 -23.80
CA PHE A 110 16.88 -1.94 -23.63
C PHE A 110 15.60 -1.15 -23.94
N ALA A 111 15.44 0.05 -23.40
CA ALA A 111 14.27 0.89 -23.66
C ALA A 111 14.12 1.22 -25.15
N LYS A 112 15.22 1.51 -25.86
CA LYS A 112 15.20 1.74 -27.32
C LYS A 112 14.73 0.50 -28.08
N VAL A 113 15.31 -0.66 -27.77
CA VAL A 113 14.94 -1.94 -28.41
C VAL A 113 13.50 -2.31 -28.10
N TRP A 114 13.05 -2.09 -26.86
CA TRP A 114 11.67 -2.30 -26.45
C TRP A 114 10.68 -1.50 -27.31
N VAL A 115 10.93 -0.20 -27.49
CA VAL A 115 10.10 0.66 -28.32
C VAL A 115 10.11 0.20 -29.79
N LEU A 116 11.28 -0.12 -30.35
CA LEU A 116 11.37 -0.64 -31.72
C LEU A 116 10.56 -1.94 -31.89
N ASN A 117 10.66 -2.86 -30.93
CA ASN A 117 9.93 -4.12 -30.96
C ASN A 117 8.41 -3.90 -30.87
N LEU A 118 7.94 -2.94 -30.08
CA LEU A 118 6.51 -2.56 -30.04
C LEU A 118 6.03 -1.98 -31.38
N LEU A 119 6.84 -1.13 -32.02
CA LEU A 119 6.52 -0.57 -33.33
C LEU A 119 6.45 -1.63 -34.44
N GLU A 120 7.32 -2.64 -34.37
CA GLU A 120 7.33 -3.78 -35.30
C GLU A 120 6.22 -4.80 -35.00
N ASN A 121 5.79 -4.90 -33.74
CA ASN A 121 4.79 -5.86 -33.28
C ASN A 121 3.66 -5.16 -32.49
N PRO A 122 2.76 -4.42 -33.17
CA PRO A 122 1.72 -3.62 -32.50
C PRO A 122 0.73 -4.43 -31.64
N ASN A 123 0.63 -5.74 -31.87
CA ASN A 123 -0.21 -6.64 -31.06
C ASN A 123 0.30 -6.84 -29.62
N LEU A 124 1.53 -6.42 -29.33
CA LEU A 124 2.09 -6.40 -27.97
C LEU A 124 1.74 -5.11 -27.20
N GLU A 125 1.20 -4.08 -27.88
CA GLU A 125 0.73 -2.86 -27.24
C GLU A 125 -0.68 -3.04 -26.64
N TYR A 126 -0.95 -2.29 -25.56
CA TYR A 126 -2.30 -2.10 -25.03
C TYR A 126 -2.81 -0.71 -25.45
N PRO A 127 -3.39 -0.56 -26.66
CA PRO A 127 -3.78 0.75 -27.18
C PRO A 127 -4.85 1.46 -26.34
N GLU A 128 -5.60 0.69 -25.54
CA GLU A 128 -6.61 1.18 -24.59
C GLU A 128 -6.00 1.77 -23.31
N ILE A 129 -4.74 1.47 -23.00
CA ILE A 129 -4.01 1.90 -21.79
C ILE A 129 -2.95 2.92 -22.22
N ARG A 130 -3.41 4.09 -22.68
CA ARG A 130 -2.51 5.17 -23.09
C ARG A 130 -2.24 6.12 -21.91
N ASP A 131 -0.96 6.22 -21.54
CA ASP A 131 -0.50 7.06 -20.42
C ASP A 131 -0.18 8.51 -20.82
N ASP A 132 -0.22 8.83 -22.12
CA ASP A 132 -0.02 10.19 -22.59
C ASP A 132 -1.23 11.09 -22.23
N LYS A 133 -1.04 12.41 -22.35
CA LYS A 133 -2.09 13.37 -21.94
C LYS A 133 -3.38 13.18 -22.75
N PHE A 134 -3.25 12.92 -24.06
CA PHE A 134 -4.38 12.73 -24.96
C PHE A 134 -5.13 11.43 -24.66
N GLY A 135 -4.40 10.32 -24.51
CA GLY A 135 -4.94 9.02 -24.12
C GLY A 135 -5.69 9.09 -22.81
N ARG A 136 -5.08 9.66 -21.76
CA ARG A 136 -5.77 9.84 -20.47
C ARG A 136 -7.02 10.71 -20.58
N SER A 137 -7.00 11.77 -21.38
CA SER A 137 -8.19 12.60 -21.60
C SER A 137 -9.30 11.87 -22.35
N GLU A 138 -8.96 11.07 -23.37
CA GLU A 138 -9.92 10.26 -24.11
C GLU A 138 -10.47 9.12 -23.25
N MET A 139 -9.63 8.44 -22.47
CA MET A 139 -10.08 7.42 -21.51
C MET A 139 -11.05 8.02 -20.49
N PHE A 140 -10.77 9.21 -19.97
CA PHE A 140 -11.69 9.92 -19.09
C PHE A 140 -13.01 10.28 -19.79
N ARG A 141 -12.93 10.80 -21.03
CA ARG A 141 -14.10 11.13 -21.84
C ARG A 141 -14.97 9.89 -22.10
N GLN A 142 -14.36 8.78 -22.52
CA GLN A 142 -15.04 7.52 -22.76
C GLN A 142 -15.67 6.96 -21.48
N LYS A 143 -14.95 7.02 -20.35
CA LYS A 143 -15.50 6.62 -19.04
C LYS A 143 -16.73 7.45 -18.68
N GLN A 144 -16.65 8.77 -18.83
CA GLN A 144 -17.77 9.67 -18.54
C GLN A 144 -18.94 9.45 -19.51
N GLU A 145 -18.66 9.20 -20.78
CA GLU A 145 -19.68 8.86 -21.79
C GLU A 145 -20.39 7.54 -21.44
N LYS A 146 -19.64 6.50 -21.04
CA LYS A 146 -20.21 5.23 -20.57
C LYS A 146 -21.13 5.45 -19.36
N ILE A 147 -20.68 6.22 -18.37
CA ILE A 147 -21.47 6.54 -17.18
C ILE A 147 -22.75 7.31 -17.57
N ASN A 148 -22.63 8.34 -18.41
CA ASN A 148 -23.77 9.14 -18.88
C ASN A 148 -24.79 8.28 -19.63
N ASN A 149 -24.32 7.41 -20.53
CA ASN A 149 -25.18 6.54 -21.32
C ASN A 149 -25.89 5.52 -20.44
N PHE A 150 -25.21 4.95 -19.44
CA PHE A 150 -25.81 4.05 -18.47
C PHE A 150 -26.98 4.72 -17.71
N TYR A 151 -26.73 5.87 -17.09
CA TYR A 151 -27.77 6.54 -16.31
C TYR A 151 -28.93 7.04 -17.17
N LYS A 152 -28.67 7.49 -18.41
CA LYS A 152 -29.74 7.83 -19.36
C LYS A 152 -30.58 6.63 -19.77
N ALA A 153 -29.94 5.48 -20.03
CA ALA A 153 -30.64 4.27 -20.44
C ALA A 153 -31.50 3.67 -19.34
N HIS A 154 -31.10 3.84 -18.08
CA HIS A 154 -31.75 3.22 -16.92
C HIS A 154 -32.41 4.21 -15.97
N GLN A 155 -32.66 5.44 -16.41
CA GLN A 155 -33.20 6.50 -15.55
C GLN A 155 -34.55 6.12 -14.92
N ASP A 156 -35.37 5.39 -15.67
CA ASP A 156 -36.71 4.95 -15.25
C ASP A 156 -36.71 3.53 -14.64
N ASP A 157 -35.60 2.80 -14.75
CA ASP A 157 -35.52 1.39 -14.39
C ASP A 157 -35.04 1.16 -12.96
N PHE A 158 -34.34 2.14 -12.37
CA PHE A 158 -33.84 2.02 -11.01
C PHE A 158 -33.87 3.31 -10.22
N SER A 159 -33.80 3.16 -8.90
CA SER A 159 -33.68 4.27 -7.95
C SER A 159 -32.75 3.89 -6.82
N TYR A 160 -32.06 4.88 -6.26
CA TYR A 160 -31.27 4.66 -5.05
C TYR A 160 -32.16 4.70 -3.81
N VAL A 161 -31.83 3.87 -2.83
CA VAL A 161 -32.46 3.88 -1.51
C VAL A 161 -31.36 3.94 -0.47
N VAL A 162 -31.42 4.94 0.40
CA VAL A 162 -30.43 5.17 1.45
C VAL A 162 -31.11 5.00 2.80
N PHE A 163 -30.73 3.95 3.52
CA PHE A 163 -31.20 3.74 4.88
C PHE A 163 -30.42 4.62 5.84
N VAL A 164 -31.13 5.42 6.63
CA VAL A 164 -30.58 6.41 7.57
C VAL A 164 -31.18 6.21 8.96
N SER A 165 -30.47 6.65 9.99
CA SER A 165 -30.91 6.65 11.40
C SER A 165 -30.54 7.97 12.07
N ASN A 166 -31.30 8.39 13.08
CA ASN A 166 -31.02 9.58 13.87
C ASN A 166 -29.74 9.49 14.72
N LEU A 167 -29.12 8.31 14.83
CA LEU A 167 -27.86 8.12 15.55
C LEU A 167 -26.65 8.67 14.76
N ASN A 168 -26.67 8.62 13.42
CA ASN A 168 -25.53 8.95 12.56
C ASN A 168 -25.76 10.22 11.71
N LYS A 169 -26.33 11.28 12.31
CA LYS A 169 -26.78 12.49 11.59
C LYS A 169 -25.74 13.10 10.66
N GLU A 170 -24.50 13.27 11.14
CA GLU A 170 -23.43 13.90 10.35
C GLU A 170 -23.10 13.08 9.08
N SER A 171 -22.89 11.78 9.22
CA SER A 171 -22.64 10.88 8.10
C SER A 171 -23.81 10.84 7.12
N ASN A 172 -25.05 10.86 7.63
CA ASN A 172 -26.24 10.88 6.79
C ASN A 172 -26.37 12.17 5.99
N GLU A 173 -26.08 13.33 6.58
CA GLU A 173 -26.10 14.61 5.86
C GLU A 173 -24.98 14.70 4.81
N LYS A 174 -23.79 14.19 5.11
CA LYS A 174 -22.71 14.06 4.12
C LYS A 174 -23.12 13.18 2.95
N GLN A 175 -23.73 12.03 3.23
CA GLN A 175 -24.22 11.11 2.19
C GLN A 175 -25.33 11.73 1.34
N LYS A 176 -26.27 12.49 1.95
CA LYS A 176 -27.28 13.26 1.21
C LYS A 176 -26.65 14.25 0.25
N GLY A 177 -25.58 14.95 0.65
CA GLY A 177 -24.84 15.85 -0.22
C GLY A 177 -24.28 15.15 -1.47
N ILE A 178 -23.76 13.94 -1.30
CA ILE A 178 -23.20 13.12 -2.38
C ILE A 178 -24.31 12.69 -3.35
N TYR A 179 -25.45 12.25 -2.83
CA TYR A 179 -26.60 11.90 -3.66
C TYR A 179 -27.22 13.09 -4.37
N ARG A 180 -27.29 14.28 -3.75
CA ARG A 180 -27.72 15.50 -4.47
C ARG A 180 -26.85 15.78 -5.70
N SER A 181 -25.54 15.54 -5.61
CA SER A 181 -24.65 15.63 -6.78
C SER A 181 -24.93 14.55 -7.83
N LEU A 182 -25.25 13.32 -7.43
CA LEU A 182 -25.69 12.27 -8.38
C LEU A 182 -27.00 12.63 -9.07
N GLN A 183 -27.98 13.15 -8.33
CA GLN A 183 -29.26 13.60 -8.86
C GLN A 183 -29.08 14.75 -9.85
N SER A 184 -28.23 15.73 -9.52
CA SER A 184 -27.91 16.86 -10.40
C SER A 184 -27.25 16.43 -11.70
N ASP A 185 -26.31 15.49 -11.63
CA ASP A 185 -25.50 15.12 -12.79
C ASP A 185 -26.20 14.11 -13.72
N TYR A 186 -27.04 13.25 -13.15
CA TYR A 186 -27.59 12.08 -13.86
C TYR A 186 -29.10 11.94 -13.81
N GLY A 187 -29.82 12.80 -13.09
CA GLY A 187 -31.29 12.78 -13.02
C GLY A 187 -31.87 11.54 -12.32
N VAL A 188 -31.08 10.87 -11.47
CA VAL A 188 -31.51 9.68 -10.73
C VAL A 188 -32.45 10.01 -9.58
N ASN A 189 -33.34 9.08 -9.24
CA ASN A 189 -34.18 9.17 -8.06
C ASN A 189 -33.47 8.58 -6.83
N VAL A 190 -33.62 9.23 -5.68
CA VAL A 190 -33.02 8.82 -4.41
C VAL A 190 -34.05 8.94 -3.30
N GLU A 191 -34.36 7.82 -2.64
CA GLU A 191 -35.27 7.74 -1.50
C GLU A 191 -34.48 7.53 -0.21
N TYR A 192 -34.85 8.25 0.85
CA TYR A 192 -34.22 8.13 2.17
C TYR A 192 -35.18 7.47 3.15
N VAL A 193 -34.78 6.33 3.71
CA VAL A 193 -35.65 5.57 4.62
C VAL A 193 -35.09 5.63 6.03
N ASN A 194 -35.87 6.18 6.96
CA ASN A 194 -35.51 6.20 8.37
C ASN A 194 -35.77 4.83 9.03
N VAL A 195 -34.71 4.12 9.39
CA VAL A 195 -34.82 2.78 9.98
C VAL A 195 -35.24 2.82 11.46
N ASP A 196 -35.19 3.97 12.11
CA ASP A 196 -35.68 4.12 13.49
C ASP A 196 -37.21 3.95 13.56
N GLU A 197 -37.91 4.34 12.48
CA GLU A 197 -39.36 4.20 12.30
C GLU A 197 -39.75 2.85 11.69
N ARG A 198 -38.81 2.19 10.99
CA ARG A 198 -39.02 0.94 10.23
C ARG A 198 -37.98 -0.11 10.61
N LYS A 199 -38.00 -0.51 11.88
CA LYS A 199 -37.02 -1.46 12.46
C LYS A 199 -37.04 -2.84 11.80
N ASP A 200 -38.15 -3.22 11.18
CA ASP A 200 -38.29 -4.44 10.37
C ASP A 200 -37.28 -4.50 9.21
N LEU A 201 -36.88 -3.34 8.69
CA LEU A 201 -35.96 -3.26 7.55
C LEU A 201 -34.51 -3.57 7.95
N ILE A 202 -34.15 -3.37 9.23
CA ILE A 202 -32.80 -3.67 9.76
C ILE A 202 -32.51 -5.16 9.61
N SER A 203 -33.44 -6.02 10.04
CA SER A 203 -33.28 -7.47 9.92
C SER A 203 -33.44 -7.94 8.48
N LYS A 204 -34.42 -7.40 7.74
CA LYS A 204 -34.67 -7.76 6.33
C LYS A 204 -33.46 -7.54 5.44
N PHE A 205 -32.82 -6.38 5.53
CA PHE A 205 -31.67 -6.02 4.71
C PHE A 205 -30.32 -6.28 5.40
N LYS A 206 -30.33 -6.83 6.62
CA LYS A 206 -29.14 -7.10 7.44
C LYS A 206 -28.27 -5.84 7.57
N LEU A 207 -28.90 -4.73 7.96
CA LEU A 207 -28.23 -3.44 8.09
C LEU A 207 -27.38 -3.44 9.37
N THR A 208 -26.10 -3.08 9.25
CA THR A 208 -25.17 -3.04 10.39
C THR A 208 -24.73 -1.63 10.77
N THR A 209 -24.92 -0.66 9.87
CA THR A 209 -24.60 0.75 10.08
C THR A 209 -25.59 1.66 9.35
N THR A 210 -25.43 2.98 9.50
CA THR A 210 -26.08 3.98 8.64
C THR A 210 -25.10 5.12 8.31
N PRO A 211 -25.12 5.70 7.11
CA PRO A 211 -26.02 5.39 6.00
C PRO A 211 -25.68 4.04 5.36
N GLU A 212 -26.69 3.37 4.80
CA GLU A 212 -26.52 2.14 4.00
C GLU A 212 -27.12 2.37 2.62
N ASN A 213 -26.31 2.18 1.59
CA ASN A 213 -26.59 2.61 0.23
C ASN A 213 -27.01 1.42 -0.62
N PHE A 214 -28.23 1.46 -1.14
CA PHE A 214 -28.82 0.45 -2.01
C PHE A 214 -29.29 1.08 -3.31
N PHE A 215 -29.47 0.27 -4.34
CA PHE A 215 -30.42 0.57 -5.40
C PHE A 215 -31.51 -0.50 -5.45
N VAL A 216 -32.66 -0.09 -5.98
CA VAL A 216 -33.74 -0.97 -6.40
C VAL A 216 -33.89 -0.83 -7.91
N TYR A 217 -33.88 -1.97 -8.61
CA TYR A 217 -34.06 -2.05 -10.06
C TYR A 217 -35.28 -2.92 -10.35
N LYS A 218 -36.07 -2.54 -11.35
CA LYS A 218 -37.21 -3.34 -11.82
C LYS A 218 -36.78 -4.19 -13.00
N ASN A 219 -36.81 -5.52 -12.84
CA ASN A 219 -36.44 -6.42 -13.93
C ASN A 219 -37.51 -6.51 -15.02
N SER A 220 -37.21 -7.25 -16.09
CA SER A 220 -38.13 -7.47 -17.23
C SER A 220 -39.47 -8.11 -16.84
N LYS A 221 -39.52 -8.83 -15.70
CA LYS A 221 -40.73 -9.46 -15.13
C LYS A 221 -41.50 -8.51 -14.20
N GLY A 222 -40.98 -7.31 -13.96
CA GLY A 222 -41.57 -6.31 -13.07
C GLY A 222 -41.25 -6.52 -11.59
N GLU A 223 -40.34 -7.42 -11.26
CA GLU A 223 -39.90 -7.69 -9.89
C GLU A 223 -38.85 -6.68 -9.43
N ALA A 224 -38.96 -6.23 -8.18
CA ALA A 224 -38.00 -5.31 -7.58
C ALA A 224 -36.78 -6.07 -7.05
N ILE A 225 -35.63 -5.88 -7.70
CA ILE A 225 -34.33 -6.42 -7.31
C ILE A 225 -33.61 -5.36 -6.47
N TRP A 226 -33.29 -5.72 -5.23
CA TRP A 226 -32.56 -4.86 -4.30
C TRP A 226 -31.09 -5.28 -4.23
N GLN A 227 -30.19 -4.32 -4.39
CA GLN A 227 -28.75 -4.57 -4.28
C GLN A 227 -28.08 -3.53 -3.40
N ARG A 228 -27.22 -4.01 -2.49
CA ARG A 228 -26.38 -3.13 -1.67
C ARG A 228 -25.23 -2.62 -2.53
N VAL A 229 -25.14 -1.30 -2.66
CA VAL A 229 -24.03 -0.61 -3.34
C VAL A 229 -22.84 -0.47 -2.39
N LYS A 230 -23.09 0.00 -1.16
CA LYS A 230 -22.04 0.19 -0.16
C LYS A 230 -22.64 0.38 1.24
N SER A 231 -21.99 -0.22 2.24
CA SER A 231 -22.28 0.03 3.65
C SER A 231 -21.48 1.22 4.18
N GLY A 232 -22.13 2.11 4.93
CA GLY A 232 -21.53 3.31 5.50
C GLY A 232 -21.48 4.52 4.56
N LEU A 233 -20.89 5.60 5.05
CA LEU A 233 -20.59 6.80 4.26
C LEU A 233 -19.60 6.45 3.14
N THR A 234 -19.90 6.88 1.91
CA THR A 234 -19.07 6.59 0.73
C THR A 234 -19.07 7.75 -0.25
N ASN A 235 -18.09 7.80 -1.15
CA ASN A 235 -17.96 8.85 -2.15
C ASN A 235 -18.82 8.55 -3.41
N LYS A 236 -18.93 9.55 -4.29
CA LYS A 236 -19.71 9.45 -5.53
C LYS A 236 -19.19 8.39 -6.50
N ASP A 237 -17.87 8.31 -6.67
CA ASP A 237 -17.24 7.38 -7.62
C ASP A 237 -17.46 5.93 -7.19
N ASP A 238 -17.37 5.62 -5.90
CA ASP A 238 -17.67 4.31 -5.34
C ASP A 238 -19.13 3.91 -5.63
N ILE A 239 -20.09 4.85 -5.47
CA ILE A 239 -21.50 4.60 -5.79
C ILE A 239 -21.65 4.27 -7.27
N ILE A 240 -21.07 5.07 -8.16
CA ILE A 240 -21.16 4.87 -9.62
C ILE A 240 -20.52 3.54 -10.01
N ASN A 241 -19.27 3.32 -9.62
CA ASN A 241 -18.50 2.14 -10.01
C ASN A 241 -19.16 0.85 -9.49
N ASN A 242 -19.61 0.82 -8.23
CA ASN A 242 -20.29 -0.35 -7.68
C ASN A 242 -21.66 -0.56 -8.34
N THR A 243 -22.39 0.50 -8.68
CA THR A 243 -23.66 0.36 -9.41
C THR A 243 -23.43 -0.26 -10.78
N LEU A 244 -22.49 0.28 -11.57
CA LEU A 244 -22.14 -0.26 -12.89
C LEU A 244 -21.69 -1.72 -12.80
N PHE A 245 -20.82 -2.03 -11.84
CA PHE A 245 -20.36 -3.40 -11.62
C PHE A 245 -21.51 -4.36 -11.31
N LEU A 246 -22.46 -3.95 -10.45
CA LEU A 246 -23.61 -4.76 -10.08
C LEU A 246 -24.58 -4.96 -11.27
N PHE A 247 -24.75 -3.96 -12.13
CA PHE A 247 -25.53 -4.13 -13.36
C PHE A 247 -24.86 -5.10 -14.33
N ASP A 248 -23.57 -4.90 -14.60
CA ASP A 248 -22.79 -5.70 -15.54
C ASP A 248 -22.69 -7.17 -15.11
N ASN A 249 -22.67 -7.46 -13.80
CA ASN A 249 -22.35 -8.79 -13.28
C ASN A 249 -23.49 -9.47 -12.48
N ALA A 250 -24.31 -8.71 -11.74
CA ALA A 250 -25.29 -9.29 -10.81
C ALA A 250 -26.74 -9.23 -11.30
N ILE A 251 -27.06 -8.33 -12.24
CA ILE A 251 -28.40 -8.17 -12.82
C ILE A 251 -28.50 -8.88 -14.17
N LEU A 252 -27.52 -8.70 -15.07
CA LEU A 252 -27.52 -9.35 -16.39
C LEU A 252 -27.46 -10.89 -16.34
N GLU A 253 -26.94 -11.49 -15.27
CA GLU A 253 -26.98 -12.95 -15.08
C GLU A 253 -28.34 -13.48 -14.59
N LYS A 254 -29.17 -12.63 -13.96
CA LYS A 254 -30.47 -13.03 -13.42
C LYS A 254 -31.64 -12.79 -14.38
N ASP A 255 -31.41 -11.97 -15.40
CA ASP A 255 -32.35 -11.69 -16.49
C ASP A 255 -32.05 -12.49 -17.78
N LYS A 256 -30.97 -13.30 -17.80
CA LYS A 256 -30.76 -14.39 -18.78
C LYS A 256 -31.54 -15.64 -18.37
#